data_AF-A0A0A0LLU1-F1
#
_entry.id   AF-A0A0A0LLU1-F1
#
_cell.length_a   1.000
_cell.length_b   1.000
_cell.length_c   1.000
_cell.angle_alpha   90.00
_cell.angle_beta   90.00
_cell.angle_gamma   90.00
#
_symmetry.space_group_name_H-M   'P 1'
#
loop_
_entity.id
_entity.type
_entity.pdbx_description
1 polymer ?
#
loop_
_entity_poly.entity_id
_entity_poly.type
_entity_poly.pdbx_seq_one_letter_code
_entity_poly.pdbx_strand_id
1 'polypeptide(L)'
;MESAVEIDRLPIDLLAHIFAMITYFSDLAQARGVCRRWKDGVKMSIGRRKSLSFAGWKLEDDSTAHLIRHEHSLRELDFSRSDWGCQITDHGLNQISIAKCVPNLKSISLWGMVRITDKGVVQLVTLLSYPFYFD
;
A
#
# COMPACT_ATOMS: atom_id res chain seq x y z
N MET A 1 3.26 -5.28 -34.04
CA MET A 1 2.37 -6.01 -33.12
C MET A 1 3.13 -7.23 -32.57
N GLU A 2 4.32 -7.01 -31.99
CA GLU A 2 5.21 -8.09 -31.51
C GLU A 2 5.61 -7.90 -30.03
N SER A 3 5.56 -6.67 -29.50
CA SER A 3 6.01 -6.37 -28.12
C SER A 3 5.13 -6.95 -27.02
N ALA A 4 3.83 -7.16 -27.28
CA ALA A 4 2.90 -7.68 -26.27
C ALA A 4 3.18 -9.15 -25.89
N VAL A 5 3.80 -9.92 -26.80
CA VAL A 5 4.02 -11.36 -26.62
C VAL A 5 5.22 -11.64 -25.70
N GLU A 6 6.13 -10.68 -25.53
CA GLU A 6 7.36 -10.86 -24.76
C GLU A 6 7.14 -10.63 -23.26
N ILE A 7 6.33 -9.64 -22.87
CA ILE A 7 6.10 -9.32 -21.46
C ILE A 7 5.34 -10.43 -20.73
N ASP A 8 4.45 -11.13 -21.43
CA ASP A 8 3.67 -12.24 -20.87
C ASP A 8 4.53 -13.49 -20.59
N ARG A 9 5.70 -13.60 -21.24
CA ARG A 9 6.66 -14.70 -21.01
C ARG A 9 7.56 -14.46 -19.80
N LEU A 10 7.62 -13.25 -19.26
CA LEU A 10 8.46 -12.95 -18.10
C LEU A 10 7.99 -13.73 -16.87
N PRO A 11 8.89 -14.40 -16.14
CA PRO A 11 8.61 -14.91 -14.80
C PRO A 11 8.00 -13.84 -13.88
N ILE A 12 7.10 -14.25 -12.99
CA ILE A 12 6.36 -13.32 -12.12
C ILE A 12 7.30 -12.48 -11.24
N ASP A 13 8.44 -13.04 -10.83
CA ASP A 13 9.48 -12.35 -10.08
C ASP A 13 10.11 -11.17 -10.81
N LEU A 14 10.36 -11.34 -12.11
CA LEU A 14 10.94 -10.30 -12.97
C LEU A 14 9.90 -9.23 -13.30
N LEU A 15 8.64 -9.64 -13.53
CA LEU A 15 7.53 -8.72 -13.70
C LEU A 15 7.32 -7.87 -12.43
N ALA A 16 7.37 -8.49 -11.25
CA ALA A 16 7.31 -7.79 -9.97
C ALA A 16 8.51 -6.85 -9.77
N HIS A 17 9.71 -7.23 -10.21
CA HIS A 17 10.88 -6.35 -10.16
C HIS A 17 10.70 -5.11 -11.04
N ILE A 18 10.16 -5.27 -12.26
CA ILE A 18 9.85 -4.14 -13.15
C ILE A 18 8.81 -3.22 -12.49
N PHE A 19 7.74 -3.77 -11.95
CA PHE A 19 6.75 -2.96 -11.22
C PHE A 19 7.34 -2.28 -9.98
N ALA A 20 8.34 -2.85 -9.32
CA ALA A 20 9.02 -2.20 -8.20
C ALA A 20 9.74 -0.91 -8.61
N MET A 21 10.10 -0.76 -9.89
CA MET A 21 10.75 0.44 -10.44
C MET A 21 9.75 1.56 -10.79
N ILE A 22 8.45 1.25 -10.86
CA ILE A 22 7.42 2.25 -11.15
C ILE A 22 7.21 3.12 -9.89
N THR A 23 7.69 4.36 -9.94
CA THR A 23 7.59 5.31 -8.82
C THR A 23 6.22 5.96 -8.73
N TYR A 24 5.59 6.21 -9.88
CA TYR A 24 4.27 6.82 -9.93
C TYR A 24 3.18 5.77 -9.71
N PHE A 25 2.44 5.97 -8.64
CA PHE A 25 1.46 5.00 -8.20
C PHE A 25 0.27 4.86 -9.16
N SER A 26 -0.06 5.91 -9.93
CA SER A 26 -1.04 5.87 -11.03
C SER A 26 -0.71 4.82 -12.09
N ASP A 27 0.57 4.62 -12.37
CA ASP A 27 1.03 3.69 -13.40
C ASP A 27 0.97 2.25 -12.88
N LEU A 28 1.21 2.05 -11.59
CA LEU A 28 0.96 0.77 -10.92
C LEU A 28 -0.52 0.38 -10.89
N ALA A 29 -1.42 1.36 -10.71
CA ALA A 29 -2.86 1.11 -10.75
C ALA A 29 -3.30 0.65 -12.15
N GLN A 30 -2.81 1.34 -13.19
CA GLN A 30 -3.06 0.96 -14.58
C GLN A 30 -2.51 -0.44 -14.87
N ALA A 31 -1.26 -0.72 -14.46
CA ALA A 31 -0.64 -2.03 -14.60
C ALA A 31 -1.47 -3.13 -13.91
N ARG A 32 -1.92 -2.90 -12.67
CA ARG A 32 -2.78 -3.84 -11.93
C ARG A 32 -4.08 -4.15 -12.67
N GLY A 33 -4.61 -3.20 -13.44
CA GLY A 33 -5.86 -3.32 -14.20
C GLY A 33 -5.74 -4.13 -15.50
N VAL A 34 -4.52 -4.40 -16.00
CA VAL A 34 -4.30 -5.05 -17.31
C VAL A 34 -4.79 -6.50 -17.32
N CYS A 35 -4.30 -7.34 -16.40
CA CYS A 35 -4.69 -8.75 -16.31
C CYS A 35 -4.42 -9.32 -14.92
N ARG A 36 -4.90 -10.55 -14.64
CA ARG A 36 -4.69 -11.23 -13.34
C ARG A 36 -3.21 -11.39 -13.01
N ARG A 37 -2.38 -11.74 -14.00
CA ARG A 37 -0.92 -11.90 -13.83
C ARG A 37 -0.24 -10.59 -13.43
N TRP A 38 -0.62 -9.48 -14.04
CA TRP A 38 -0.08 -8.17 -13.69
C TRP A 38 -0.54 -7.71 -12.31
N LYS A 39 -1.81 -7.98 -11.94
CA LYS A 39 -2.30 -7.76 -10.57
C LYS A 39 -1.46 -8.50 -9.53
N ASP A 40 -1.11 -9.76 -9.79
CA ASP A 40 -0.26 -10.55 -8.89
C ASP A 40 1.18 -10.03 -8.86
N GLY A 41 1.73 -9.64 -10.01
CA GLY A 41 3.05 -9.01 -10.09
C GLY A 41 3.11 -7.68 -9.33
N VAL A 42 2.07 -6.84 -9.41
CA VAL A 42 1.99 -5.57 -8.68
C VAL A 42 1.96 -5.85 -7.17
N LYS A 43 1.13 -6.79 -6.71
CA LYS A 43 1.10 -7.20 -5.30
C LYS A 43 2.47 -7.66 -4.81
N MET A 44 3.12 -8.53 -5.59
CA MET A 44 4.45 -9.05 -5.27
C MET A 44 5.54 -7.96 -5.27
N SER A 45 5.40 -6.94 -6.13
CA SER A 45 6.31 -5.79 -6.15
C SER A 45 6.18 -4.94 -4.90
N ILE A 46 4.94 -4.75 -4.41
CA ILE A 46 4.65 -4.01 -3.17
C ILE A 46 5.25 -4.75 -1.98
N GLY A 47 5.14 -6.09 -1.97
CA GLY A 47 5.81 -7.06 -1.09
C GLY A 47 7.26 -6.74 -0.71
N ARG A 48 7.98 -6.20 -1.69
CA ARG A 48 9.43 -5.96 -1.65
C ARG A 48 9.79 -4.51 -1.32
N ARG A 49 8.81 -3.59 -1.26
CA ARG A 49 9.06 -2.17 -1.09
C ARG A 49 9.22 -1.81 0.38
N LYS A 50 10.15 -0.91 0.65
CA LYS A 50 10.30 -0.26 1.95
C LYS A 50 9.39 0.96 2.12
N SER A 51 8.94 1.55 1.01
CA SER A 51 8.12 2.76 1.00
C SER A 51 6.98 2.60 0.02
N LEU A 52 5.76 2.97 0.44
CA LEU A 52 4.55 2.91 -0.37
C LEU A 52 3.73 4.18 -0.15
N SER A 53 3.44 4.88 -1.23
CA SER A 53 2.52 6.03 -1.22
C SER A 53 1.20 5.63 -1.87
N PHE A 54 0.12 6.03 -1.22
CA PHE A 54 -1.27 5.93 -1.62
C PHE A 54 -1.84 7.25 -2.10
N ALA A 55 -1.04 8.31 -2.08
CA ALA A 55 -1.38 9.57 -2.72
C ALA A 55 -1.67 9.30 -4.22
N GLY A 56 -2.79 9.81 -4.70
CA GLY A 56 -3.26 9.64 -6.08
C GLY A 56 -4.23 8.48 -6.27
N TRP A 57 -4.53 7.67 -5.24
CA TRP A 57 -5.49 6.58 -5.37
C TRP A 57 -6.83 6.86 -4.71
N LYS A 58 -7.90 6.53 -5.46
CA LYS A 58 -9.22 6.31 -4.87
C LYS A 58 -9.20 4.98 -4.11
N LEU A 59 -8.69 5.04 -2.89
CA LEU A 59 -8.67 3.94 -1.95
C LEU A 59 -9.66 4.19 -0.83
N GLU A 60 -10.33 3.10 -0.48
CA GLU A 60 -11.18 2.98 0.70
C GLU A 60 -10.46 2.10 1.72
N ASP A 61 -10.95 2.12 2.95
CA ASP A 61 -10.33 1.44 4.10
C ASP A 61 -10.01 -0.03 3.81
N ASP A 62 -10.98 -0.80 3.28
CA ASP A 62 -10.82 -2.23 2.99
C ASP A 62 -9.79 -2.53 1.91
N SER A 63 -9.77 -1.71 0.85
CA SER A 63 -8.82 -1.89 -0.26
C SER A 63 -7.39 -1.62 0.20
N THR A 64 -7.21 -0.64 1.10
CA THR A 64 -5.92 -0.32 1.70
C THR A 64 -5.46 -1.45 2.61
N ALA A 65 -6.32 -1.86 3.55
CA ALA A 65 -6.01 -2.92 4.50
C ALA A 65 -5.62 -4.21 3.78
N HIS A 66 -6.35 -4.60 2.73
CA HIS A 66 -6.03 -5.80 1.94
C HIS A 66 -4.66 -5.74 1.26
N LEU A 67 -4.22 -4.56 0.81
CA LEU A 67 -2.92 -4.40 0.16
C LEU A 67 -1.76 -4.56 1.13
N ILE A 68 -1.89 -4.05 2.35
CA ILE A 68 -0.78 -4.02 3.31
C ILE A 68 -0.80 -5.18 4.32
N ARG A 69 -1.89 -5.96 4.40
CA ARG A 69 -2.09 -7.03 5.40
C ARG A 69 -0.95 -8.04 5.46
N HIS A 70 -0.35 -8.34 4.30
CA HIS A 70 0.70 -9.34 4.15
C HIS A 70 2.08 -8.73 3.91
N GLU A 71 2.20 -7.43 4.07
CA GLU A 71 3.45 -6.72 3.88
C GLU A 71 4.29 -6.84 5.14
N HIS A 72 5.54 -7.25 4.99
CA HIS A 72 6.48 -7.44 6.10
C HIS A 72 7.64 -6.45 6.06
N SER A 73 7.91 -5.84 4.89
CA SER A 73 9.11 -5.06 4.64
C SER A 73 8.89 -3.54 4.60
N LEU A 74 7.63 -3.10 4.62
CA LEU A 74 7.26 -1.68 4.60
C LEU A 74 7.76 -0.96 5.86
N ARG A 75 8.36 0.20 5.63
CA ARG A 75 8.90 1.13 6.64
C ARG A 75 8.29 2.52 6.52
N GLU A 76 7.74 2.87 5.38
CA GLU A 76 7.17 4.18 5.11
C GLU A 76 5.83 4.03 4.41
N LEU A 77 4.81 4.72 4.93
CA LEU A 77 3.48 4.79 4.36
C LEU A 77 3.07 6.24 4.14
N ASP A 78 2.54 6.54 2.98
CA ASP A 78 2.07 7.89 2.68
C ASP A 78 0.62 7.86 2.20
N PHE A 79 -0.28 8.46 2.97
CA PHE A 79 -1.71 8.60 2.65
C PHE A 79 -2.06 10.04 2.29
N SER A 80 -1.09 10.90 1.97
CA SER A 80 -1.31 12.31 1.75
C SER A 80 -2.42 12.56 0.72
N ARG A 81 -3.26 13.55 0.99
CA ARG A 81 -4.32 13.98 0.09
C ARG A 81 -3.73 14.31 -1.28
N SER A 82 -4.44 13.87 -2.30
CA SER A 82 -4.13 14.12 -3.71
C SER A 82 -5.42 14.47 -4.46
N ASP A 83 -5.29 14.86 -5.72
CA ASP A 83 -6.42 15.19 -6.60
C ASP A 83 -7.45 14.06 -6.70
N TRP A 84 -7.01 12.81 -6.54
CA TRP A 84 -7.85 11.62 -6.49
C TRP A 84 -8.04 11.21 -5.03
N GLY A 85 -9.09 11.71 -4.41
CA GLY A 85 -9.30 11.66 -2.95
C GLY A 85 -9.21 10.26 -2.33
N CYS A 86 -8.04 9.90 -1.79
CA CYS A 86 -7.89 8.82 -0.82
C CYS A 86 -8.85 9.08 0.36
N GLN A 87 -9.76 8.14 0.62
CA GLN A 87 -10.87 8.31 1.58
C GLN A 87 -10.64 7.49 2.86
N ILE A 88 -9.39 7.42 3.34
CA ILE A 88 -9.12 6.70 4.58
C ILE A 88 -9.71 7.42 5.78
N THR A 89 -10.29 6.63 6.68
CA THR A 89 -10.87 7.08 7.94
C THR A 89 -10.12 6.49 9.14
N ASP A 90 -10.55 6.83 10.35
CA ASP A 90 -10.08 6.17 11.57
C ASP A 90 -10.24 4.64 11.51
N HIS A 91 -11.27 4.13 10.83
CA HIS A 91 -11.45 2.69 10.63
C HIS A 91 -10.34 2.10 9.75
N GLY A 92 -9.94 2.79 8.69
CA GLY A 92 -8.79 2.39 7.87
C GLY A 92 -7.49 2.41 8.67
N LEU A 93 -7.24 3.45 9.48
CA LEU A 93 -6.08 3.49 10.37
C LEU A 93 -6.06 2.33 11.37
N ASN A 94 -7.22 1.97 11.92
CA ASN A 94 -7.36 0.80 12.77
C ASN A 94 -6.99 -0.49 12.02
N GLN A 95 -7.52 -0.71 10.82
CA GLN A 95 -7.16 -1.88 10.02
C GLN A 95 -5.67 -1.89 9.62
N ILE A 96 -5.09 -0.71 9.37
CA ILE A 96 -3.65 -0.57 9.12
C ILE A 96 -2.86 -0.98 10.35
N SER A 97 -3.28 -0.57 11.55
CA SER A 97 -2.55 -0.80 12.81
C SER A 97 -2.37 -2.28 13.18
N ILE A 98 -3.19 -3.17 12.64
CA ILE A 98 -3.08 -4.63 12.81
C ILE A 98 -2.30 -5.33 11.69
N ALA A 99 -1.80 -4.59 10.69
CA ALA A 99 -1.03 -5.15 9.59
C ALA A 99 0.38 -5.56 10.04
N LYS A 100 0.91 -6.63 9.43
CA LYS A 100 2.22 -7.20 9.82
C LYS A 100 3.41 -6.26 9.57
N CYS A 101 3.24 -5.22 8.75
CA CYS A 101 4.27 -4.22 8.49
C CYS A 101 4.40 -3.19 9.62
N VAL A 102 3.37 -3.02 10.46
CA VAL A 102 3.28 -1.95 11.46
C VAL A 102 4.49 -1.93 12.41
N PRO A 103 4.97 -3.06 12.97
CA PRO A 103 6.16 -3.04 13.83
C PRO A 103 7.44 -2.54 13.14
N ASN A 104 7.48 -2.56 11.79
CA ASN A 104 8.62 -2.10 11.00
C ASN A 104 8.47 -0.65 10.49
N LEU A 105 7.30 -0.04 10.70
CA LEU A 105 6.97 1.28 10.20
C LEU A 105 7.77 2.36 10.96
N LYS A 106 8.48 3.19 10.20
CA LYS A 106 9.30 4.30 10.68
C LYS A 106 8.69 5.68 10.38
N SER A 107 7.87 5.76 9.33
CA SER A 107 7.26 7.01 8.89
C SER A 107 5.85 6.75 8.39
N ILE A 108 4.93 7.66 8.74
CA ILE A 108 3.60 7.74 8.15
C ILE A 108 3.25 9.19 7.83
N SER A 109 2.78 9.46 6.62
CA SER A 109 2.19 10.75 6.25
C SER A 109 0.67 10.64 6.15
N LEU A 110 -0.02 11.53 6.85
CA LEU A 110 -1.49 11.66 6.86
C LEU A 110 -1.93 13.06 6.40
N TRP A 111 -1.07 13.76 5.65
CA TRP A 111 -1.32 15.16 5.29
C TRP A 111 -2.62 15.33 4.52
N GLY A 112 -3.44 16.32 4.92
CA GLY A 112 -4.70 16.63 4.23
C GLY A 112 -5.80 15.59 4.40
N MET A 113 -5.65 14.59 5.27
CA MET A 113 -6.64 13.54 5.53
C MET A 113 -7.74 14.02 6.48
N VAL A 114 -8.78 14.63 5.92
CA VAL A 114 -9.85 15.29 6.68
C VAL A 114 -10.80 14.36 7.44
N ARG A 115 -10.77 13.05 7.15
CA ARG A 115 -11.64 12.03 7.78
C ARG A 115 -10.93 11.23 8.87
N ILE A 116 -9.67 11.56 9.15
CA ILE A 116 -8.88 11.01 10.24
C ILE A 116 -8.97 11.98 11.42
N THR A 117 -9.26 11.45 12.60
CA THR A 117 -9.29 12.20 13.85
C THR A 117 -8.09 11.85 14.73
N ASP A 118 -7.92 12.61 15.81
CA ASP A 118 -6.94 12.31 16.85
C ASP A 118 -7.12 10.91 17.45
N LYS A 119 -8.35 10.40 17.55
CA LYS A 119 -8.63 9.03 18.03
C LYS A 119 -7.99 7.96 17.14
N GLY A 120 -8.11 8.10 15.82
CA GLY A 120 -7.49 7.17 14.87
C GLY A 120 -5.96 7.19 14.97
N VAL A 121 -5.37 8.38 15.13
CA VAL A 121 -3.91 8.53 15.29
C VAL A 121 -3.42 7.94 16.61
N VAL A 122 -4.10 8.23 17.73
CA VAL A 122 -3.78 7.66 19.04
C VAL A 122 -3.83 6.13 18.99
N GLN A 123 -4.84 5.57 18.35
CA GLN A 123 -4.97 4.13 18.20
C GLN A 123 -3.79 3.52 17.42
N LEU A 124 -3.43 4.11 16.28
CA LEU A 124 -2.28 3.68 15.49
C LEU A 124 -0.97 3.73 16.30
N VAL A 125 -0.70 4.82 17.01
CA VAL A 125 0.53 5.02 17.78
C VAL A 125 0.60 4.10 19.00
N THR A 126 -0.54 3.87 19.67
CA THR A 126 -0.62 2.97 20.83
C THR A 126 -0.23 1.55 20.43
N LEU A 127 -0.75 1.06 19.29
CA LEU A 127 -0.46 -0.28 18.78
C LEU A 127 0.98 -0.41 18.25
N LEU A 128 1.55 0.67 17.71
CA LEU A 128 2.97 0.74 17.38
C LEU A 128 3.87 0.63 18.62
N SER A 129 3.45 1.22 19.74
CA SER A 129 4.24 1.28 20.98
C SER A 129 4.12 0.01 21.82
N TYR A 130 3.02 -0.73 21.68
CA TYR A 130 2.69 -1.91 22.49
C TYR A 130 2.21 -3.10 21.63
N PRO A 131 3.08 -3.68 20.79
CA PRO A 131 2.70 -4.72 19.83
C PRO A 131 2.26 -6.06 20.45
N PHE A 132 2.46 -6.27 21.77
CA PHE A 132 2.23 -7.55 22.46
C PHE A 132 0.88 -7.67 23.19
N TYR A 133 0.00 -6.67 23.13
CA TYR A 133 -1.26 -6.69 23.90
C TYR A 133 -2.46 -7.35 23.18
N PHE A 134 -2.28 -7.91 21.98
CA PHE A 134 -3.35 -8.46 21.16
C PHE A 134 -3.09 -9.87 20.60
N ASP A 135 -2.13 -10.61 21.15
CA ASP A 135 -1.98 -12.06 20.92
C ASP A 135 -2.85 -12.89 21.90
#